data_AF-A0A847VZL3-F1
#
_entry.id   AF-A0A847VZL3-F1
#
_cell.length_a   1.000
_cell.length_b   1.000
_cell.length_c   1.000
_cell.angle_alpha   90.00
_cell.angle_beta   90.00
_cell.angle_gamma   90.00
#
_symmetry.space_group_name_H-M   'P 1'
#
loop_
_entity.id
_entity.type
_entity.pdbx_description
1 polymer ?
#
loop_
_entity_poly.entity_id
_entity_poly.type
_entity_poly.pdbx_seq_one_letter_code
_entity_poly.pdbx_strand_id
1 'polypeptide(L)'
;MKKLKNTLSRIASIDLRRFSMCIDRVAQESGKGKFLIAADMINSYLNYGIGYFDYLTFGFSHLSKIKRRTFMNMNKNLELVRRLNPEESRYLFENKVEFNNKFKKFLGREYIDLRNTTAEEFEQFCLRQNAVFAKKIDDYGGKGIKKIVVPEISDFGNVFEKLIKDGCILVEEAISQHAEMNRLVESSVNSLRIATLIKDDKTYPIYSLIRMSDGIKHVDNISSGGMYCPVDDTGMITAEAYQDETGLYYEKHPFSKIEFKGFRIPFYDEAVTMVVTASKLVPEIRYVGWDVAITDKGPVLIEANTIPGYDMCQNYRHLGSEKIGIAPKFKEILGDEY
;
A
#
# COMPACT_ATOMS: atom_id res chain seq x y z
N MET A 1 23.52 26.54 -2.12
CA MET A 1 22.58 27.22 -3.06
C MET A 1 21.51 26.29 -3.66
N LYS A 2 21.84 25.11 -4.20
CA LYS A 2 20.84 24.15 -4.78
C LYS A 2 19.77 23.67 -3.77
N LYS A 3 20.16 23.30 -2.54
CA LYS A 3 19.21 22.94 -1.45
C LYS A 3 18.24 24.07 -1.10
N LEU A 4 18.74 25.31 -0.98
CA LEU A 4 17.92 26.48 -0.63
C LEU A 4 16.91 26.83 -1.74
N LYS A 5 17.32 26.77 -3.01
CA LYS A 5 16.44 26.96 -4.18
C LYS A 5 15.35 25.89 -4.26
N ASN A 6 15.68 24.62 -4.01
CA ASN A 6 14.70 23.52 -3.99
C ASN A 6 13.71 23.64 -2.82
N THR A 7 14.17 24.12 -1.66
CA THR A 7 13.29 24.39 -0.50
C THR A 7 12.30 25.51 -0.79
N LEU A 8 12.75 26.63 -1.35
CA LEU A 8 11.87 27.75 -1.71
C LEU A 8 10.87 27.39 -2.81
N SER A 9 11.28 26.61 -3.82
CA SER A 9 10.37 26.10 -4.86
C SER A 9 9.30 25.16 -4.29
N ARG A 10 9.64 24.31 -3.30
CA ARG A 10 8.66 23.44 -2.62
C ARG A 10 7.71 24.20 -1.70
N ILE A 11 8.18 25.27 -1.06
CA ILE A 11 7.33 26.17 -0.28
C ILE A 11 6.34 26.89 -1.21
N ALA A 12 6.79 27.33 -2.38
CA ALA A 12 5.93 27.95 -3.39
C ALA A 12 4.91 26.99 -4.01
N SER A 13 5.15 25.68 -3.97
CA SER A 13 4.23 24.64 -4.44
C SER A 13 3.33 24.06 -3.35
N ILE A 14 3.27 24.67 -2.16
CA ILE A 14 2.38 24.23 -1.09
C ILE A 14 0.93 24.45 -1.52
N ASP A 15 0.12 23.40 -1.41
CA ASP A 15 -1.33 23.54 -1.47
C ASP A 15 -1.80 24.25 -0.19
N LEU A 16 -1.98 25.56 -0.29
CA LEU A 16 -2.36 26.42 0.84
C LEU A 16 -3.69 26.01 1.46
N ARG A 17 -4.61 25.42 0.69
CA ARG A 17 -5.89 24.94 1.20
C ARG A 17 -5.67 23.72 2.09
N ARG A 18 -4.91 22.74 1.61
CA ARG A 18 -4.56 21.54 2.42
C ARG A 18 -3.69 21.90 3.62
N PHE A 19 -2.79 22.85 3.48
CA PHE A 19 -1.97 23.34 4.57
C PHE A 19 -2.81 23.96 5.70
N SER A 20 -3.73 24.88 5.35
CA SER A 20 -4.66 25.46 6.32
C SER A 20 -5.52 24.40 7.00
N MET A 21 -6.07 23.46 6.22
CA MET A 21 -6.85 22.33 6.74
C MET A 21 -6.05 21.51 7.78
N CYS A 22 -4.79 21.20 7.51
CA CYS A 22 -3.94 20.47 8.45
C CYS A 22 -3.70 21.27 9.73
N ILE A 23 -3.47 22.59 9.63
CA ILE A 23 -3.31 23.47 10.80
C ILE A 23 -4.57 23.47 11.65
N ASP A 24 -5.74 23.64 11.03
CA ASP A 24 -7.02 23.68 11.72
C ASP A 24 -7.28 22.38 12.49
N ARG A 25 -6.98 21.26 11.85
CA ARG A 25 -7.14 19.94 12.44
C ARG A 25 -6.18 19.69 13.60
N VAL A 26 -4.89 20.00 13.43
CA VAL A 26 -3.92 19.88 14.52
C VAL A 26 -4.31 20.81 15.68
N ALA A 27 -4.83 22.01 15.40
CA ALA A 27 -5.29 22.93 16.45
C ALA A 27 -6.47 22.35 17.24
N GLN A 28 -7.43 21.74 16.55
CA GLN A 28 -8.55 21.05 17.16
C GLN A 28 -8.10 19.84 18.01
N GLU A 29 -7.18 19.03 17.51
CA GLU A 29 -6.72 17.80 18.18
C GLU A 29 -5.75 18.09 19.35
N SER A 30 -4.93 19.14 19.25
CA SER A 30 -3.88 19.44 20.25
C SER A 30 -4.20 20.60 21.20
N GLY A 31 -5.24 21.39 20.91
CA GLY A 31 -5.57 22.61 21.65
C GLY A 31 -4.55 23.75 21.47
N LYS A 32 -3.58 23.62 20.56
CA LYS A 32 -2.51 24.61 20.34
C LYS A 32 -2.94 25.72 19.39
N GLY A 33 -2.36 26.90 19.56
CA GLY A 33 -2.58 28.03 18.67
C GLY A 33 -2.08 27.76 17.24
N LYS A 34 -2.91 28.11 16.24
CA LYS A 34 -2.64 27.87 14.80
C LYS A 34 -1.30 28.42 14.33
N PHE A 35 -0.91 29.61 14.79
CA PHE A 35 0.38 30.22 14.44
C PHE A 35 1.58 29.39 14.92
N LEU A 36 1.53 28.89 16.16
CA LEU A 36 2.58 28.03 16.71
C LEU A 36 2.67 26.69 15.96
N ILE A 37 1.52 26.14 15.57
CA ILE A 37 1.47 24.92 14.74
C ILE A 37 2.10 25.16 13.38
N ALA A 38 1.74 26.24 12.69
CA ALA A 38 2.31 26.57 11.38
C ALA A 38 3.84 26.75 11.46
N ALA A 39 4.32 27.46 12.49
CA ALA A 39 5.75 27.63 12.74
C ALA A 39 6.45 26.28 13.01
N ASP A 40 5.84 25.39 13.82
CA ASP A 40 6.41 24.07 14.11
C ASP A 40 6.35 23.12 12.90
N MET A 41 5.35 23.22 12.03
CA MET A 41 5.30 22.49 10.75
C MET A 41 6.46 22.90 9.84
N ILE A 42 6.71 24.21 9.68
CA ILE A 42 7.85 24.72 8.89
C ILE A 42 9.16 24.27 9.51
N ASN A 43 9.32 24.42 10.83
CA ASN A 43 10.49 23.96 11.55
C ASN A 43 10.70 22.44 11.41
N SER A 44 9.61 21.66 11.38
CA SER A 44 9.68 20.21 11.22
C SER A 44 10.07 19.78 9.81
N TYR A 45 9.61 20.51 8.80
CA TYR A 45 10.09 20.34 7.43
C TYR A 45 11.59 20.62 7.31
N LEU A 46 12.07 21.71 7.91
CA LEU A 46 13.49 22.10 7.84
C LEU A 46 14.41 21.13 8.61
N ASN A 47 14.01 20.66 9.79
CA ASN A 47 14.87 19.82 10.65
C ASN A 47 14.71 18.31 10.43
N TYR A 48 13.53 17.86 10.00
CA TYR A 48 13.20 16.44 9.88
C TYR A 48 12.76 16.05 8.47
N GLY A 49 12.59 17.00 7.53
CA GLY A 49 12.10 16.70 6.18
C GLY A 49 10.64 16.25 6.12
N ILE A 50 9.87 16.55 7.18
CA ILE A 50 8.47 16.13 7.37
C ILE A 50 7.54 17.19 6.78
N GLY A 51 6.68 16.79 5.83
CA GLY A 51 5.65 17.65 5.25
C GLY A 51 4.49 17.92 6.21
N TYR A 52 3.59 18.84 5.85
CA TYR A 52 2.45 19.19 6.72
C TYR A 52 1.44 18.05 6.90
N PHE A 53 1.30 17.17 5.90
CA PHE A 53 0.44 15.99 6.00
C PHE A 53 1.06 14.97 6.95
N ASP A 54 2.31 14.56 6.72
CA ASP A 54 3.08 13.71 7.65
C ASP A 54 3.10 14.29 9.07
N TYR A 55 3.22 15.61 9.24
CA TYR A 55 3.19 16.24 10.56
C TYR A 55 1.87 15.94 11.30
N LEU A 56 0.74 16.05 10.61
CA LEU A 56 -0.58 15.72 11.13
C LEU A 56 -0.66 14.21 11.44
N THR A 57 -0.38 13.36 10.45
CA THR A 57 -0.57 11.91 10.57
C THR A 57 0.39 11.27 11.58
N PHE A 58 1.62 11.76 11.69
CA PHE A 58 2.62 11.31 12.67
C PHE A 58 2.45 11.99 14.04
N GLY A 59 1.45 12.85 14.20
CA GLY A 59 1.12 13.48 15.47
C GLY A 59 2.27 14.31 16.05
N PHE A 60 3.05 14.97 15.19
CA PHE A 60 4.28 15.67 15.60
C PHE A 60 4.02 16.74 16.66
N SER A 61 2.82 17.35 16.66
CA SER A 61 2.35 18.25 17.70
C SER A 61 2.42 17.67 19.11
N HIS A 62 2.34 16.34 19.27
CA HIS A 62 2.35 15.64 20.56
C HIS A 62 3.71 15.03 20.91
N LEU A 63 4.68 15.07 19.98
CA LEU A 63 5.96 14.38 20.14
C LEU A 63 7.08 15.32 20.58
N SER A 64 7.94 14.81 21.47
CA SER A 64 9.20 15.46 21.81
C SER A 64 10.19 15.41 20.63
N LYS A 65 11.19 16.30 20.62
CA LYS A 65 12.23 16.32 19.58
C LYS A 65 12.97 14.98 19.46
N ILE A 66 13.15 14.26 20.57
CA ILE A 66 13.80 12.94 20.58
C ILE A 66 12.92 11.93 19.83
N LYS A 67 11.62 11.86 20.15
CA LYS A 67 10.69 10.95 19.47
C LYS A 67 10.55 11.28 17.99
N ARG A 68 10.47 12.56 17.62
CA ARG A 68 10.40 12.99 16.20
C ARG A 68 11.55 12.46 15.33
N ARG A 69 12.75 12.28 15.90
CA ARG A 69 13.92 11.72 15.18
C ARG A 69 13.83 10.22 14.88
N THR A 70 12.85 9.53 15.46
CA THR A 70 12.59 8.12 15.19
C THR A 70 11.71 7.90 13.95
N PHE A 71 11.19 8.97 13.35
CA PHE A 71 10.35 8.89 12.17
C PHE A 71 11.18 8.93 10.88
N MET A 72 10.83 8.06 9.94
CA MET A 72 11.35 8.10 8.58
C MET A 72 10.52 9.08 7.74
N ASN A 73 11.18 9.86 6.88
CA ASN A 73 10.52 10.73 5.91
C ASN A 73 10.67 10.16 4.48
N MET A 74 9.95 10.73 3.52
CA MET A 74 10.02 10.33 2.11
C MET A 74 11.44 10.33 1.54
N ASN A 75 12.25 11.36 1.85
CA ASN A 75 13.60 11.46 1.28
C ASN A 75 14.48 10.29 1.74
N LYS A 76 14.37 9.90 3.02
CA LYS A 76 15.10 8.75 3.56
C LYS A 76 14.56 7.43 3.01
N ASN A 77 13.23 7.30 2.85
CA ASN A 77 12.63 6.13 2.21
C ASN A 77 13.15 5.94 0.78
N LEU A 78 13.19 7.02 -0.02
CA LEU A 78 13.71 6.98 -1.39
C LEU A 78 15.23 6.74 -1.45
N GLU A 79 15.99 7.25 -0.47
CA GLU A 79 17.42 6.93 -0.34
C GLU A 79 17.63 5.43 -0.13
N LEU A 80 16.88 4.83 0.80
CA LEU A 80 16.92 3.39 1.06
C LEU A 80 16.47 2.60 -0.17
N VAL A 81 15.37 2.97 -0.83
CA VAL A 81 14.91 2.31 -2.06
C VAL A 81 15.99 2.33 -3.14
N ARG A 82 16.66 3.47 -3.38
CA ARG A 82 17.75 3.54 -4.37
C ARG A 82 18.93 2.64 -4.01
N ARG A 83 19.25 2.49 -2.73
CA ARG A 83 20.36 1.65 -2.25
C ARG A 83 20.02 0.16 -2.24
N LEU A 84 18.78 -0.16 -1.89
CA LEU A 84 18.34 -1.52 -1.59
C LEU A 84 17.65 -2.21 -2.76
N ASN A 85 17.17 -1.43 -3.74
CA ASN A 85 16.46 -1.93 -4.92
C ASN A 85 17.11 -1.32 -6.19
N PRO A 86 18.13 -1.94 -6.78
CA PRO A 86 18.79 -1.43 -7.98
C PRO A 86 17.81 -1.35 -9.16
N GLU A 87 17.94 -0.32 -9.98
CA GLU A 87 16.98 0.00 -11.05
C GLU A 87 16.88 -1.12 -12.09
N GLU A 88 18.01 -1.77 -12.41
CA GLU A 88 18.06 -2.89 -13.37
C GLU A 88 17.19 -4.09 -12.98
N SER A 89 16.85 -4.26 -11.69
CA SER A 89 16.06 -5.40 -11.21
C SER A 89 14.61 -5.03 -10.92
N ARG A 90 14.23 -3.74 -10.95
CA ARG A 90 12.87 -3.29 -10.62
C ARG A 90 11.84 -3.67 -11.68
N TYR A 91 12.25 -3.83 -12.94
CA TYR A 91 11.33 -4.17 -14.03
C TYR A 91 10.55 -5.47 -13.77
N LEU A 92 11.15 -6.42 -13.02
CA LEU A 92 10.49 -7.68 -12.61
C LEU A 92 9.30 -7.46 -11.67
N PHE A 93 9.19 -6.29 -11.05
CA PHE A 93 8.12 -5.90 -10.15
C PHE A 93 7.19 -4.88 -10.79
N GLU A 94 7.75 -3.94 -11.58
CA GLU A 94 7.00 -2.85 -12.20
C GLU A 94 6.21 -3.33 -13.44
N ASN A 95 6.70 -4.34 -14.16
CA ASN A 95 5.96 -4.97 -15.25
C ASN A 95 5.09 -6.09 -14.70
N LYS A 96 3.76 -5.90 -14.72
CA LYS A 96 2.80 -6.87 -14.15
C LYS A 96 2.86 -8.27 -14.79
N VAL A 97 3.21 -8.39 -16.08
CA VAL A 97 3.35 -9.69 -16.74
C VAL A 97 4.63 -10.39 -16.27
N GLU A 98 5.75 -9.68 -16.21
CA GLU A 98 7.02 -10.23 -15.71
C GLU A 98 6.92 -10.60 -14.22
N PHE A 99 6.24 -9.78 -13.42
CA PHE A 99 5.90 -10.10 -12.04
C PHE A 99 5.12 -11.41 -11.97
N ASN A 100 4.04 -11.53 -12.74
CA ASN A 100 3.25 -12.75 -12.72
C ASN A 100 4.05 -13.99 -13.14
N ASN A 101 4.90 -13.86 -14.17
CA ASN A 101 5.77 -14.95 -14.62
C ASN A 101 6.77 -15.36 -13.52
N LYS A 102 7.42 -14.38 -12.87
CA LYS A 102 8.43 -14.62 -11.83
C LYS A 102 7.82 -15.20 -10.56
N PHE A 103 6.61 -14.76 -10.18
CA PHE A 103 5.94 -15.10 -8.93
C PHE A 103 4.77 -16.06 -9.12
N LYS A 104 4.64 -16.71 -10.28
CA LYS A 104 3.50 -17.57 -10.69
C LYS A 104 3.02 -18.53 -9.62
N LYS A 105 3.94 -19.18 -8.89
CA LYS A 105 3.64 -20.14 -7.82
C LYS A 105 2.86 -19.55 -6.63
N PHE A 106 2.82 -18.23 -6.49
CA PHE A 106 2.17 -17.53 -5.37
C PHE A 106 0.90 -16.78 -5.78
N LEU A 107 0.53 -16.74 -7.06
CA LEU A 107 -0.59 -15.93 -7.52
C LEU A 107 -1.95 -16.57 -7.23
N GLY A 108 -1.99 -17.91 -7.18
CA GLY A 108 -3.20 -18.70 -6.94
C GLY A 108 -4.34 -18.46 -7.93
N ARG A 109 -4.06 -17.85 -9.08
CA ARG A 109 -5.03 -17.48 -10.12
C ARG A 109 -4.42 -17.67 -11.51
N GLU A 110 -5.26 -17.93 -12.50
CA GLU A 110 -4.84 -17.93 -13.90
C GLU A 110 -4.73 -16.50 -14.47
N TYR A 111 -3.88 -16.33 -15.47
CA TYR A 111 -3.75 -15.07 -16.21
C TYR A 111 -3.30 -15.33 -17.65
N ILE A 112 -3.62 -14.41 -18.54
CA ILE A 112 -3.23 -14.42 -19.95
C ILE A 112 -2.66 -13.07 -20.37
N ASP A 113 -1.73 -13.10 -21.33
CA ASP A 113 -1.17 -11.92 -21.98
C ASP A 113 -1.74 -11.81 -23.38
N LEU A 114 -2.57 -10.80 -23.60
CA LEU A 114 -3.31 -10.62 -24.85
C LEU A 114 -2.41 -10.35 -26.05
N ARG A 115 -1.12 -10.01 -25.85
CA ARG A 115 -0.15 -9.90 -26.96
C ARG A 115 0.15 -11.23 -27.62
N ASN A 116 -0.02 -12.33 -26.88
CA ASN A 116 0.34 -13.69 -27.27
C ASN A 116 -0.87 -14.63 -27.25
N THR A 117 -2.10 -14.09 -27.20
CA THR A 117 -3.35 -14.85 -27.07
C THR A 117 -4.30 -14.46 -28.20
N THR A 118 -5.06 -15.41 -28.76
CA THR A 118 -6.11 -15.10 -29.75
C THR A 118 -7.44 -14.69 -29.09
N ALA A 119 -8.38 -14.16 -29.87
CA ALA A 119 -9.71 -13.82 -29.36
C ALA A 119 -10.47 -15.07 -28.86
N GLU A 120 -10.30 -16.20 -29.54
CA GLU A 120 -10.88 -17.49 -29.14
C GLU A 120 -10.29 -18.00 -27.83
N GLU A 121 -8.96 -17.92 -27.66
CA GLU A 121 -8.30 -18.30 -26.40
C GLU A 121 -8.71 -17.40 -25.24
N PHE A 122 -8.88 -16.09 -25.49
CA PHE A 122 -9.42 -15.14 -24.52
C PHE A 122 -10.85 -15.49 -24.11
N GLU A 123 -11.71 -15.84 -25.07
CA GLU A 123 -13.08 -16.31 -24.79
C GLU A 123 -13.06 -17.58 -23.93
N GLN A 124 -12.28 -18.60 -24.30
CA GLN A 124 -12.17 -19.84 -23.53
C GLN A 124 -11.64 -19.62 -22.11
N PHE A 125 -10.72 -18.67 -21.93
CA PHE A 125 -10.27 -18.26 -20.61
C PHE A 125 -11.40 -17.62 -19.81
N CYS A 126 -12.13 -16.67 -20.40
CA CYS A 126 -13.18 -15.93 -19.71
C CYS A 126 -14.36 -16.82 -19.32
N LEU A 127 -14.80 -17.74 -20.18
CA LEU A 127 -15.96 -18.61 -19.93
C LEU A 127 -15.83 -19.51 -18.69
N ARG A 128 -14.62 -19.69 -18.16
CA ARG A 128 -14.38 -20.42 -16.90
C ARG A 128 -14.58 -19.55 -15.64
N GLN A 129 -14.80 -18.25 -15.82
CA GLN A 129 -14.73 -17.24 -14.78
C GLN A 129 -16.04 -16.46 -14.68
N ASN A 130 -16.41 -16.01 -13.47
CA ASN A 130 -17.52 -15.07 -13.31
C ASN A 130 -17.11 -13.63 -13.65
N ALA A 131 -15.85 -13.29 -13.38
CA ALA A 131 -15.27 -12.00 -13.68
C ALA A 131 -13.77 -12.13 -13.91
N VAL A 132 -13.23 -11.22 -14.72
CA VAL A 132 -11.79 -11.08 -14.95
C VAL A 132 -11.38 -9.62 -14.77
N PHE A 133 -10.10 -9.40 -14.45
CA PHE A 133 -9.52 -8.06 -14.34
C PHE A 133 -8.49 -7.84 -15.44
N ALA A 134 -8.76 -6.87 -16.31
CA ALA A 134 -7.83 -6.44 -17.35
C ALA A 134 -7.00 -5.24 -16.85
N LYS A 135 -5.68 -5.30 -17.06
CA LYS A 135 -4.71 -4.35 -16.51
C LYS A 135 -3.72 -3.91 -17.56
N LYS A 136 -3.27 -2.65 -17.46
CA LYS A 136 -2.06 -2.16 -18.14
C LYS A 136 -0.82 -2.72 -17.45
N ILE A 137 0.31 -2.78 -18.15
CA ILE A 137 1.55 -3.36 -17.61
C ILE A 137 2.21 -2.46 -16.56
N ASP A 138 2.19 -1.14 -16.76
CA ASP A 138 3.06 -0.15 -16.12
C ASP A 138 2.31 0.88 -15.26
N ASP A 139 1.03 0.64 -14.98
CA ASP A 139 0.20 1.55 -14.19
C ASP A 139 0.23 1.21 -12.68
N TYR A 140 0.05 2.23 -11.86
CA TYR A 140 0.16 2.17 -10.40
C TYR A 140 -1.16 2.57 -9.71
N GLY A 141 -1.38 2.05 -8.50
CA GLY A 141 -2.50 2.46 -7.65
C GLY A 141 -3.88 2.11 -8.24
N GLY A 142 -3.99 0.99 -8.95
CA GLY A 142 -5.27 0.52 -9.49
C GLY A 142 -5.83 1.35 -10.65
N LYS A 143 -5.12 2.40 -11.10
CA LYS A 143 -5.48 3.11 -12.33
C LYS A 143 -5.37 2.15 -13.52
N GLY A 144 -6.30 2.29 -14.46
CA GLY A 144 -6.33 1.45 -15.66
C GLY A 144 -6.74 0.00 -15.45
N ILE A 145 -7.15 -0.41 -14.23
CA ILE A 145 -7.74 -1.73 -13.99
C ILE A 145 -9.21 -1.71 -14.41
N LYS A 146 -9.62 -2.68 -15.22
CA LYS A 146 -11.01 -2.88 -15.64
C LYS A 146 -11.52 -4.22 -15.14
N LYS A 147 -12.59 -4.20 -14.35
CA LYS A 147 -13.36 -5.40 -14.03
C LYS A 147 -14.31 -5.69 -15.19
N ILE A 148 -14.29 -6.93 -15.68
CA ILE A 148 -15.20 -7.41 -16.73
C ILE A 148 -16.03 -8.53 -16.10
N VAL A 149 -17.35 -8.36 -16.09
CA VAL A 149 -18.29 -9.38 -15.63
C VAL A 149 -18.60 -10.28 -16.82
N VAL A 150 -18.12 -11.53 -16.77
CA VAL A 150 -18.14 -12.42 -17.95
C VAL A 150 -19.56 -12.70 -18.44
N PRO A 151 -20.56 -12.96 -17.57
CA PRO A 151 -21.95 -13.16 -18.01
C PRO A 151 -22.58 -11.96 -18.74
N GLU A 152 -21.99 -10.76 -18.65
CA GLU A 152 -22.48 -9.55 -19.33
C GLU A 152 -21.84 -9.35 -20.73
N ILE A 153 -20.91 -10.22 -21.12
CA ILE A 153 -20.26 -10.15 -22.44
C ILE A 153 -21.19 -10.75 -23.50
N SER A 154 -21.56 -9.94 -24.49
CA SER A 154 -22.30 -10.39 -25.67
C SER A 154 -21.41 -10.72 -26.87
N ASP A 155 -20.20 -10.17 -26.91
CA ASP A 155 -19.23 -10.32 -28.01
C ASP A 155 -17.80 -10.27 -27.45
N PHE A 156 -17.18 -11.45 -27.32
CA PHE A 156 -15.81 -11.58 -26.81
C PHE A 156 -14.76 -10.97 -27.74
N GLY A 157 -14.98 -11.01 -29.07
CA GLY A 157 -14.06 -10.44 -30.06
C GLY A 157 -13.95 -8.92 -29.91
N ASN A 158 -15.10 -8.24 -29.80
CA ASN A 158 -15.13 -6.79 -29.58
C ASN A 158 -14.49 -6.39 -28.24
N VAL A 159 -14.75 -7.16 -27.15
CA VAL A 159 -14.09 -6.91 -25.86
C VAL A 159 -12.57 -7.07 -25.99
N PHE A 160 -12.11 -8.14 -26.64
CA PHE A 160 -10.68 -8.40 -26.88
C PHE A 160 -10.01 -7.23 -27.63
N GLU A 161 -10.57 -6.82 -28.76
CA GLU A 161 -10.06 -5.70 -29.57
C GLU A 161 -9.99 -4.39 -28.77
N LYS A 162 -11.04 -4.11 -27.97
CA LYS A 162 -11.10 -2.93 -27.12
C LYS A 162 -10.03 -2.95 -26.02
N LEU A 163 -9.78 -4.10 -25.41
CA LEU A 163 -8.74 -4.24 -24.38
C LEU A 163 -7.34 -3.99 -24.95
N ILE A 164 -7.04 -4.57 -26.12
CA ILE A 164 -5.79 -4.32 -26.85
C ILE A 164 -5.65 -2.83 -27.16
N LYS A 165 -6.68 -2.20 -27.73
CA LYS A 165 -6.68 -0.77 -28.08
C LYS A 165 -6.43 0.13 -26.86
N ASP A 166 -6.99 -0.23 -25.72
CA ASP A 166 -6.84 0.53 -24.47
C ASP A 166 -5.54 0.19 -23.72
N GLY A 167 -4.68 -0.68 -24.27
CA GLY A 167 -3.41 -1.12 -23.68
C GLY A 167 -3.56 -2.05 -22.46
N CYS A 168 -4.74 -2.61 -22.25
CA CYS A 168 -5.04 -3.54 -21.15
C CYS A 168 -4.66 -4.96 -21.57
N ILE A 169 -3.37 -5.28 -21.53
CA ILE A 169 -2.81 -6.50 -22.12
C ILE A 169 -2.65 -7.66 -21.14
N LEU A 170 -2.73 -7.43 -19.84
CA LEU A 170 -2.77 -8.51 -18.84
C LEU A 170 -4.21 -8.73 -18.40
N VAL A 171 -4.73 -9.94 -18.55
CA VAL A 171 -6.06 -10.32 -18.03
C VAL A 171 -5.87 -11.42 -16.99
N GLU A 172 -6.43 -11.20 -15.80
CA GLU A 172 -6.31 -12.11 -14.67
C GLU A 172 -7.68 -12.59 -14.19
N GLU A 173 -7.75 -13.82 -13.73
CA GLU A 173 -8.88 -14.35 -12.97
C GLU A 173 -9.14 -13.47 -11.73
N ALA A 174 -10.43 -13.25 -11.42
CA ALA A 174 -10.82 -12.52 -10.23
C ALA A 174 -10.49 -13.30 -8.95
N ILE A 175 -9.81 -12.65 -8.01
CA ILE A 175 -9.52 -13.24 -6.71
C ILE A 175 -10.81 -13.32 -5.88
N SER A 176 -11.17 -14.53 -5.45
CA SER A 176 -12.22 -14.75 -4.45
C SER A 176 -11.60 -14.74 -3.05
N GLN A 177 -11.88 -13.69 -2.28
CA GLN A 177 -11.35 -13.58 -0.92
C GLN A 177 -12.09 -14.49 0.07
N HIS A 178 -11.40 -14.84 1.15
CA HIS A 178 -11.88 -15.69 2.22
C HIS A 178 -13.16 -15.15 2.87
N ALA A 179 -14.06 -16.03 3.30
CA ALA A 179 -15.35 -15.65 3.91
C ALA A 179 -15.20 -14.67 5.09
N GLU A 180 -14.24 -14.91 5.99
CA GLU A 180 -13.95 -13.96 7.08
C GLU A 180 -13.51 -12.58 6.58
N MET A 181 -12.71 -12.50 5.51
CA MET A 181 -12.32 -11.20 4.92
C MET A 181 -13.53 -10.48 4.30
N ASN A 182 -14.47 -11.21 3.69
CA ASN A 182 -15.73 -10.64 3.19
C ASN A 182 -16.58 -10.04 4.31
N ARG A 183 -16.52 -10.58 5.54
CA ARG A 183 -17.22 -9.97 6.69
C ARG A 183 -16.69 -8.56 6.96
N LEU A 184 -15.38 -8.34 6.80
CA LEU A 184 -14.79 -7.01 6.95
C LEU A 184 -15.32 -6.07 5.87
N VAL A 185 -15.15 -6.42 4.59
CA VAL A 185 -15.85 -5.78 3.48
C VAL A 185 -15.80 -6.65 2.22
N GLU A 186 -16.95 -6.88 1.57
CA GLU A 186 -17.05 -7.71 0.36
C GLU A 186 -16.89 -6.94 -0.95
N SER A 187 -17.03 -5.61 -0.92
CA SER A 187 -17.08 -4.78 -2.14
C SER A 187 -15.75 -4.65 -2.88
N SER A 188 -14.64 -5.04 -2.24
CA SER A 188 -13.30 -5.11 -2.81
C SER A 188 -12.46 -6.16 -2.07
N VAL A 189 -11.34 -6.56 -2.67
CA VAL A 189 -10.36 -7.41 -1.99
C VAL A 189 -9.73 -6.63 -0.84
N ASN A 190 -9.70 -7.23 0.34
CA ASN A 190 -9.02 -6.68 1.51
C ASN A 190 -7.55 -7.08 1.44
N SER A 191 -6.69 -6.14 1.11
CA SER A 191 -5.28 -6.40 0.80
C SER A 191 -4.40 -6.24 2.03
N LEU A 192 -3.79 -7.35 2.49
CA LEU A 192 -2.78 -7.35 3.55
C LEU A 192 -1.44 -6.89 2.96
N ARG A 193 -1.00 -5.69 3.34
CA ARG A 193 0.31 -5.13 3.01
C ARG A 193 1.33 -5.62 4.02
N ILE A 194 2.34 -6.37 3.57
CA ILE A 194 3.48 -6.78 4.38
C ILE A 194 4.75 -6.17 3.77
N ALA A 195 5.45 -5.32 4.52
CA ALA A 195 6.74 -4.81 4.08
C ALA A 195 7.86 -5.73 4.57
N THR A 196 8.79 -6.09 3.69
CA THR A 196 9.96 -6.92 4.02
C THR A 196 11.26 -6.20 3.70
N LEU A 197 12.28 -6.50 4.48
CA LEU A 197 13.65 -6.04 4.27
C LEU A 197 14.61 -7.24 4.27
N ILE A 198 15.50 -7.34 3.30
CA ILE A 198 16.53 -8.39 3.23
C ILE A 198 17.87 -7.81 3.65
N LYS A 199 18.54 -8.49 4.59
CA LYS A 199 19.91 -8.22 5.03
C LYS A 199 20.59 -9.53 5.38
N ASP A 200 21.79 -9.76 4.83
CA ASP A 200 22.61 -10.95 5.06
C ASP A 200 21.81 -12.27 4.89
N ASP A 201 21.14 -12.39 3.73
CA ASP A 201 20.27 -13.52 3.32
C ASP A 201 19.06 -13.81 4.22
N LYS A 202 18.83 -12.97 5.23
CA LYS A 202 17.66 -13.02 6.10
C LYS A 202 16.62 -11.98 5.70
N THR A 203 15.37 -12.43 5.58
CA THR A 203 14.23 -11.55 5.37
C THR A 203 13.61 -11.17 6.70
N TYR A 204 13.37 -9.87 6.90
CA TYR A 204 12.75 -9.28 8.07
C TYR A 204 11.41 -8.65 7.69
N PRO A 205 10.27 -9.14 8.21
CA PRO A 205 9.02 -8.41 8.18
C PRO A 205 9.13 -7.10 8.99
N ILE A 206 8.85 -5.98 8.34
CA ILE A 206 9.04 -4.63 8.89
C ILE A 206 7.75 -4.12 9.51
N TYR A 207 6.64 -4.24 8.79
CA TYR A 207 5.31 -3.90 9.29
C TYR A 207 4.25 -4.65 8.46
N SER A 208 3.09 -4.81 9.07
CA SER A 208 1.88 -5.30 8.41
C SER A 208 0.74 -4.32 8.62
N LEU A 209 -0.09 -4.13 7.59
CA LEU A 209 -1.34 -3.38 7.67
C LEU A 209 -2.35 -3.97 6.69
N ILE A 210 -3.63 -3.86 7.01
CA ILE A 210 -4.71 -4.26 6.10
C ILE A 210 -5.25 -3.01 5.40
N ARG A 211 -5.45 -3.09 4.09
CA ARG A 211 -6.06 -2.04 3.25
C ARG A 211 -7.38 -2.53 2.71
N MET A 212 -8.37 -1.65 2.66
CA MET A 212 -9.73 -2.00 2.25
C MET A 212 -10.48 -0.77 1.71
N SER A 213 -11.53 -1.00 0.94
CA SER A 213 -12.49 0.07 0.59
C SER A 213 -13.33 0.50 1.80
N ASP A 214 -13.95 1.68 1.73
CA ASP A 214 -14.97 2.13 2.71
C ASP A 214 -16.35 1.45 2.55
N GLY A 215 -16.50 0.61 1.54
CA GLY A 215 -17.73 -0.09 1.18
C GLY A 215 -18.64 0.66 0.20
N ILE A 216 -18.33 1.93 -0.09
CA ILE A 216 -19.09 2.77 -1.03
C ILE A 216 -18.37 2.84 -2.38
N LYS A 217 -17.03 2.89 -2.36
CA LYS A 217 -16.18 2.80 -3.55
C LYS A 217 -15.68 1.36 -3.74
N HIS A 218 -15.77 0.79 -4.95
CA HIS A 218 -15.33 -0.58 -5.27
C HIS A 218 -13.80 -0.74 -5.45
N VAL A 219 -12.97 0.13 -4.85
CA VAL A 219 -11.50 0.12 -5.01
C VAL A 219 -10.85 0.19 -3.63
N ASP A 220 -9.86 -0.66 -3.37
CA ASP A 220 -9.13 -0.79 -2.09
C ASP A 220 -7.89 0.11 -1.99
N ASN A 221 -7.62 0.93 -3.00
CA ASN A 221 -6.54 1.91 -2.98
C ASN A 221 -6.87 3.08 -2.05
N ILE A 222 -6.03 3.25 -1.02
CA ILE A 222 -6.14 4.32 -0.01
C ILE A 222 -6.18 5.71 -0.65
N SER A 223 -5.34 5.95 -1.67
CA SER A 223 -5.31 7.22 -2.42
C SER A 223 -6.56 7.47 -3.29
N SER A 224 -7.50 6.52 -3.33
CA SER A 224 -8.80 6.60 -4.01
C SER A 224 -9.99 6.42 -3.05
N GLY A 225 -9.78 6.57 -1.74
CA GLY A 225 -10.83 6.51 -0.73
C GLY A 225 -10.78 5.28 0.18
N GLY A 226 -9.76 4.43 0.03
CA GLY A 226 -9.53 3.28 0.91
C GLY A 226 -9.11 3.66 2.33
N MET A 227 -9.25 2.69 3.23
CA MET A 227 -8.96 2.77 4.66
C MET A 227 -7.85 1.77 5.00
N TYR A 228 -7.09 2.02 6.07
CA TYR A 228 -6.14 1.04 6.58
C TYR A 228 -6.11 0.93 8.10
N CYS A 229 -5.80 -0.27 8.57
CA CYS A 229 -5.58 -0.56 9.99
C CYS A 229 -4.21 -1.24 10.20
N PRO A 230 -3.53 -0.99 11.33
CA PRO A 230 -2.32 -1.72 11.68
C PRO A 230 -2.65 -3.18 12.03
N VAL A 231 -1.80 -4.11 11.60
CA VAL A 231 -1.88 -5.53 11.94
C VAL A 231 -0.63 -5.90 12.70
N ASP A 232 -0.78 -6.55 13.85
CA ASP A 232 0.35 -7.02 14.65
C ASP A 232 0.92 -8.36 14.16
N ASP A 233 1.97 -8.84 14.84
CA ASP A 233 2.66 -10.07 14.48
C ASP A 233 1.82 -11.34 14.71
N THR A 234 0.63 -11.23 15.33
CA THR A 234 -0.32 -12.35 15.49
C THR A 234 -1.41 -12.36 14.41
N GLY A 235 -1.40 -11.37 13.52
CA GLY A 235 -2.43 -11.17 12.51
C GLY A 235 -3.68 -10.48 13.04
N MET A 236 -3.60 -9.80 14.18
CA MET A 236 -4.73 -9.07 14.76
C MET A 236 -4.69 -7.60 14.34
N ILE A 237 -5.85 -7.05 13.97
CA ILE A 237 -6.00 -5.60 13.84
C ILE A 237 -5.98 -4.97 15.24
N THR A 238 -5.08 -4.01 15.46
CA THR A 238 -4.81 -3.46 16.81
C THR A 238 -5.42 -2.09 17.07
N ALA A 239 -5.89 -1.40 16.03
CA ALA A 239 -6.46 -0.07 16.13
C ALA A 239 -7.62 0.13 15.14
N GLU A 240 -8.30 1.26 15.32
CA GLU A 240 -9.25 1.82 14.37
C GLU A 240 -8.63 2.05 12.97
N ALA A 241 -9.48 2.19 11.96
CA ALA A 241 -9.03 2.46 10.60
C ALA A 241 -8.80 3.96 10.39
N TYR A 242 -7.77 4.30 9.60
CA TYR A 242 -7.57 5.65 9.08
C TYR A 242 -7.95 5.71 7.60
N GLN A 243 -8.66 6.77 7.19
CA GLN A 243 -9.00 7.04 5.80
C GLN A 243 -8.28 8.30 5.32
N ASP A 244 -7.35 8.19 4.37
CA ASP A 244 -6.49 9.32 3.95
C ASP A 244 -7.27 10.49 3.33
N GLU A 245 -8.33 10.21 2.57
CA GLU A 245 -9.10 11.23 1.84
C GLU A 245 -9.86 12.17 2.80
N THR A 246 -10.46 11.62 3.85
CA THR A 246 -11.18 12.38 4.89
C THR A 246 -10.28 12.75 6.07
N GLY A 247 -9.15 12.06 6.20
CA GLY A 247 -8.28 12.03 7.36
C GLY A 247 -8.95 11.48 8.62
N LEU A 248 -10.16 10.92 8.56
CA LEU A 248 -10.91 10.50 9.74
C LEU A 248 -10.48 9.11 10.22
N TYR A 249 -10.78 8.85 11.49
CA TYR A 249 -10.60 7.55 12.13
C TYR A 249 -11.96 6.91 12.38
N TYR A 250 -12.02 5.59 12.21
CA TYR A 250 -13.25 4.81 12.31
C TYR A 250 -13.01 3.58 13.16
N GLU A 251 -13.73 3.45 14.28
CA GLU A 251 -13.66 2.25 15.13
C GLU A 251 -14.31 1.03 14.47
N LYS A 252 -15.33 1.28 13.62
CA LYS A 252 -16.07 0.28 12.87
C LYS A 252 -16.11 0.63 11.40
N HIS A 253 -16.13 -0.38 10.55
CA HIS A 253 -16.23 -0.18 9.11
C HIS A 253 -17.55 0.54 8.75
N PRO A 254 -17.51 1.62 7.94
CA PRO A 254 -18.70 2.44 7.66
C PRO A 254 -19.87 1.67 7.04
N PHE A 255 -19.59 0.68 6.20
CA PHE A 255 -20.61 -0.17 5.55
C PHE A 255 -20.97 -1.41 6.39
N SER A 256 -20.06 -2.39 6.50
CA SER A 256 -20.29 -3.67 7.21
C SER A 256 -20.49 -3.56 8.73
N LYS A 257 -20.16 -2.41 9.34
CA LYS A 257 -20.23 -2.16 10.80
C LYS A 257 -19.36 -3.08 11.67
N ILE A 258 -18.49 -3.89 11.07
CA ILE A 258 -17.51 -4.71 11.79
C ILE A 258 -16.54 -3.81 12.56
N GLU A 259 -16.26 -4.18 13.80
CA GLU A 259 -15.24 -3.54 14.62
C GLU A 259 -13.86 -3.94 14.11
N PHE A 260 -12.99 -2.94 13.90
CA PHE A 260 -11.66 -3.19 13.37
C PHE A 260 -10.78 -3.84 14.44
N LYS A 261 -10.66 -3.20 15.60
CA LYS A 261 -9.79 -3.69 16.67
C LYS A 261 -10.26 -5.07 17.15
N GLY A 262 -9.35 -6.04 17.16
CA GLY A 262 -9.65 -7.43 17.53
C GLY A 262 -10.17 -8.29 16.38
N PHE A 263 -10.26 -7.77 15.15
CA PHE A 263 -10.48 -8.58 13.97
C PHE A 263 -9.20 -9.34 13.61
N ARG A 264 -9.29 -10.66 13.48
CA ARG A 264 -8.15 -11.54 13.14
C ARG A 264 -8.12 -11.83 11.64
N ILE A 265 -6.97 -11.57 11.02
CA ILE A 265 -6.73 -11.91 9.62
C ILE A 265 -6.50 -13.43 9.52
N PRO A 266 -7.32 -14.18 8.76
CA PRO A 266 -7.10 -15.59 8.49
C PRO A 266 -5.79 -15.81 7.72
N PHE A 267 -5.13 -16.94 7.95
CA PHE A 267 -3.89 -17.34 7.28
C PHE A 267 -2.74 -16.31 7.34
N TYR A 268 -2.67 -15.51 8.40
CA TYR A 268 -1.66 -14.45 8.52
C TYR A 268 -0.22 -15.01 8.57
N ASP A 269 0.03 -16.06 9.34
CA ASP A 269 1.37 -16.65 9.47
C ASP A 269 1.83 -17.28 8.13
N GLU A 270 0.89 -17.89 7.40
CA GLU A 270 1.11 -18.40 6.06
C GLU A 270 1.38 -17.26 5.07
N ALA A 271 0.70 -16.12 5.20
CA ALA A 271 0.95 -14.94 4.36
C ALA A 271 2.36 -14.40 4.60
N VAL A 272 2.79 -14.27 5.87
CA VAL A 272 4.16 -13.88 6.23
C VAL A 272 5.18 -14.86 5.65
N THR A 273 4.92 -16.16 5.78
CA THR A 273 5.79 -17.22 5.24
C THR A 273 5.90 -17.15 3.72
N MET A 274 4.77 -16.91 3.04
CA MET A 274 4.71 -16.75 1.59
C MET A 274 5.56 -15.56 1.13
N VAL A 275 5.39 -14.38 1.74
CA VAL A 275 6.15 -13.18 1.34
C VAL A 275 7.64 -13.29 1.67
N VAL A 276 8.01 -13.93 2.77
CA VAL A 276 9.42 -14.22 3.11
C VAL A 276 10.05 -15.16 2.08
N THR A 277 9.29 -16.13 1.59
CA THR A 277 9.75 -17.04 0.53
C THR A 277 9.83 -16.32 -0.82
N ALA A 278 8.84 -15.49 -1.14
CA ALA A 278 8.79 -14.73 -2.39
C ALA A 278 9.92 -13.70 -2.47
N SER A 279 10.24 -13.01 -1.37
CA SER A 279 11.28 -11.98 -1.35
C SER A 279 12.65 -12.48 -1.76
N LYS A 280 12.92 -13.78 -1.56
CA LYS A 280 14.19 -14.41 -1.92
C LYS A 280 14.32 -14.77 -3.39
N LEU A 281 13.26 -14.63 -4.20
CA LEU A 281 13.31 -14.95 -5.64
C LEU A 281 14.05 -13.90 -6.48
N VAL A 282 14.16 -12.67 -5.97
CA VAL A 282 14.92 -11.55 -6.56
C VAL A 282 15.72 -10.88 -5.43
N PRO A 283 16.81 -11.51 -4.95
CA PRO A 283 17.55 -11.05 -3.78
C PRO A 283 18.17 -9.65 -3.96
N GLU A 284 18.29 -9.16 -5.19
CA GLU A 284 18.74 -7.81 -5.51
C GLU A 284 17.75 -6.74 -5.03
N ILE A 285 16.46 -7.06 -5.00
CA ILE A 285 15.39 -6.16 -4.54
C ILE A 285 15.09 -6.45 -3.07
N ARG A 286 15.75 -5.69 -2.18
CA ARG A 286 15.80 -6.01 -0.75
C ARG A 286 14.71 -5.35 0.09
N TYR A 287 14.04 -4.30 -0.37
CA TYR A 287 13.01 -3.60 0.40
C TYR A 287 11.69 -3.53 -0.38
N VAL A 288 10.70 -4.34 0.00
CA VAL A 288 9.49 -4.56 -0.80
C VAL A 288 8.24 -4.49 0.06
N GLY A 289 7.18 -3.86 -0.47
CA GLY A 289 5.84 -3.89 0.10
C GLY A 289 4.97 -4.85 -0.70
N TRP A 290 4.70 -6.03 -0.13
CA TRP A 290 3.90 -7.09 -0.75
C TRP A 290 2.43 -6.88 -0.45
N ASP A 291 1.59 -6.96 -1.47
CA ASP A 291 0.14 -6.95 -1.33
C ASP A 291 -0.40 -8.37 -1.46
N VAL A 292 -1.04 -8.84 -0.40
CA VAL A 292 -1.52 -10.21 -0.26
C VAL A 292 -3.04 -10.20 -0.14
N ALA A 293 -3.71 -11.03 -0.93
CA ALA A 293 -5.12 -11.37 -0.69
C ALA A 293 -5.18 -12.68 0.10
N ILE A 294 -6.16 -12.82 0.97
CA ILE A 294 -6.45 -14.08 1.65
C ILE A 294 -7.64 -14.75 0.98
N THR A 295 -7.48 -16.00 0.53
CA THR A 295 -8.53 -16.82 -0.07
C THR A 295 -8.87 -18.02 0.81
N ASP A 296 -9.94 -18.75 0.50
CA ASP A 296 -10.29 -20.00 1.19
C ASP A 296 -9.22 -21.10 1.04
N LYS A 297 -8.33 -20.98 0.04
CA LYS A 297 -7.21 -21.91 -0.19
C LYS A 297 -5.89 -21.44 0.42
N GLY A 298 -5.88 -20.29 1.09
CA GLY A 298 -4.69 -19.65 1.65
C GLY A 298 -4.34 -18.31 1.00
N PRO A 299 -3.19 -17.73 1.36
CA PRO A 299 -2.76 -16.42 0.88
C PRO A 299 -2.26 -16.48 -0.57
N VAL A 300 -2.49 -15.39 -1.31
CA VAL A 300 -2.02 -15.21 -2.69
C VAL A 300 -1.44 -13.81 -2.90
N LEU A 301 -0.41 -13.69 -3.74
CA LEU A 301 0.17 -12.39 -4.10
C LEU A 301 -0.71 -11.66 -5.10
N ILE A 302 -1.08 -10.41 -4.79
CA ILE A 302 -1.75 -9.49 -5.71
C ILE A 302 -0.70 -8.78 -6.56
N GLU A 303 0.22 -8.07 -5.88
CA GLU A 303 1.31 -7.31 -6.47
C GLU A 303 2.42 -7.06 -5.42
N ALA A 304 3.53 -6.46 -5.85
CA ALA A 304 4.62 -6.07 -4.97
C ALA A 304 5.18 -4.71 -5.38
N ASN A 305 5.50 -3.88 -4.39
CA ASN A 305 5.90 -2.49 -4.57
C ASN A 305 7.36 -2.29 -4.17
N THR A 306 8.20 -1.85 -5.10
CA THR A 306 9.62 -1.55 -4.90
C THR A 306 9.86 -0.19 -4.23
N ILE A 307 8.80 0.60 -4.03
CA ILE A 307 8.79 1.81 -3.19
C ILE A 307 7.74 1.62 -2.11
N PRO A 308 8.05 0.87 -1.03
CA PRO A 308 7.07 0.63 0.03
C PRO A 308 6.73 1.95 0.74
N GLY A 309 5.48 2.08 1.17
CA GLY A 309 5.04 3.24 1.95
C GLY A 309 5.79 3.33 3.29
N TYR A 310 6.20 4.53 3.68
CA TYR A 310 6.88 4.77 4.96
C TYR A 310 5.93 5.38 6.00
N ASP A 311 4.81 5.93 5.54
CA ASP A 311 3.92 6.82 6.28
C ASP A 311 2.84 6.07 7.05
N MET A 312 2.14 5.12 6.41
CA MET A 312 1.02 4.41 7.04
C MET A 312 1.41 3.66 8.33
N CYS A 313 2.61 3.04 8.35
CA CYS A 313 3.12 2.33 9.52
C CYS A 313 3.60 3.27 10.65
N GLN A 314 3.61 4.57 10.42
CA GLN A 314 4.03 5.60 11.37
C GLN A 314 2.88 6.50 11.82
N ASN A 315 1.63 6.15 11.50
CA ASN A 315 0.46 6.88 11.99
C ASN A 315 0.45 6.92 13.53
N TYR A 316 0.40 8.11 14.12
CA TYR A 316 0.53 8.33 15.57
C TYR A 316 -0.47 7.52 16.40
N ARG A 317 -1.71 7.38 15.94
CA ARG A 317 -2.75 6.62 16.66
C ARG A 317 -2.53 5.11 16.57
N HIS A 318 -1.79 4.65 15.57
CA HIS A 318 -1.49 3.23 15.35
C HIS A 318 -0.17 2.79 16.01
N LEU A 319 0.69 3.73 16.41
CA LEU A 319 1.93 3.42 17.13
C LEU A 319 1.64 2.95 18.58
N GLY A 320 2.48 2.05 19.08
CA GLY A 320 2.47 1.60 20.48
C GLY A 320 2.70 2.74 21.49
N SER A 321 2.65 2.42 22.79
CA SER A 321 2.74 3.41 23.90
C SER A 321 3.96 4.34 23.79
N GLU A 322 5.08 3.81 23.31
CA GLU A 322 6.34 4.55 23.20
C GLU A 322 6.33 5.61 22.10
N LYS A 323 5.40 5.54 21.13
CA LYS A 323 5.28 6.45 19.99
C LYS A 323 6.60 6.63 19.23
N ILE A 324 7.21 5.50 18.89
CA ILE A 324 8.47 5.39 18.14
C ILE A 324 8.13 5.13 16.67
N GLY A 325 8.68 5.94 15.76
CA GLY A 325 8.56 5.74 14.31
C GLY A 325 9.40 4.57 13.81
N ILE A 326 9.42 4.34 12.50
CA ILE A 326 10.00 3.11 11.93
C ILE A 326 11.53 3.16 11.79
N ALA A 327 12.16 4.34 11.88
CA ALA A 327 13.58 4.50 11.59
C ALA A 327 14.52 3.65 12.49
N PRO A 328 14.30 3.50 13.82
CA PRO A 328 15.12 2.64 14.66
C PRO A 328 15.13 1.18 14.20
N LYS A 329 13.98 0.64 13.77
CA LYS A 329 13.89 -0.75 13.27
C LYS A 329 14.75 -0.94 12.02
N PHE A 330 14.75 0.02 11.10
CA PHE A 330 15.64 -0.03 9.93
C PHE A 330 17.11 0.09 10.31
N LYS A 331 17.46 0.97 11.26
CA LYS A 331 18.85 1.11 11.75
C LYS A 331 19.37 -0.16 12.39
N GLU A 332 18.54 -0.81 13.21
CA GLU A 332 18.86 -2.07 13.85
C GLU A 332 19.15 -3.17 12.84
N ILE A 333 18.33 -3.28 11.78
CA ILE A 333 18.49 -4.32 10.76
C ILE A 333 19.66 -4.02 9.83
N LEU A 334 19.77 -2.80 9.31
CA LEU A 334 20.74 -2.46 8.26
C LEU A 334 22.13 -2.11 8.81
N GLY A 335 22.24 -1.67 10.07
CA GLY A 335 23.50 -1.20 10.65
C GLY A 335 24.13 -0.11 9.79
N ASP A 336 25.33 -0.38 9.30
CA ASP A 336 26.11 0.54 8.46
C ASP A 336 25.48 0.81 7.07
N GLU A 337 24.53 -0.02 6.63
CA GLU A 337 23.79 0.20 5.38
C GLU A 337 22.61 1.18 5.53
N TYR A 338 22.30 1.69 6.73
CA TYR A 338 21.25 2.69 6.95
C TYR A 338 21.75 4.11 6.66
#